data_AF-X1TI88-F1
#
_entry.id   AF-X1TI88-F1
#
_cell.length_a   1.000
_cell.length_b   1.000
_cell.length_c   1.000
_cell.angle_alpha   90.00
_cell.angle_beta   90.00
_cell.angle_gamma   90.00
#
_symmetry.space_group_name_H-M   'P 1'
#
loop_
_entity.id
_entity.type
_entity.pdbx_description
1 polymer ?
#
loop_
_entity_poly.entity_id
_entity_poly.type
_entity_poly.pdbx_seq_one_letter_code
_entity_poly.pdbx_strand_id
1 'polypeptide(L)'
;DEVVREISRAPEPRKSQLEGLLKETSPYLLEMGIEAEELAERYIKEGIIPERYRGDALHIAIAVINGMDAIVSWNFQHIVKLKTRVMVNGVNRLLGYHEIEICSPEEVIEL
;
A
#
# COMPACT_ATOMS: atom_id res chain seq x y z
N ASP A 1 0.45 7.64 -5.80
CA ASP A 1 0.82 8.94 -5.19
C ASP A 1 1.57 8.77 -3.87
N GLU A 2 1.08 7.97 -2.92
CA GLU A 2 1.70 7.87 -1.56
C GLU A 2 3.21 7.57 -1.56
N VAL A 3 3.68 6.59 -2.35
CA VAL A 3 5.11 6.26 -2.46
C VAL A 3 5.95 7.45 -2.98
N VAL A 4 5.42 8.22 -3.92
CA VAL A 4 6.11 9.41 -4.45
C VAL A 4 6.21 10.49 -3.36
N ARG A 5 5.15 10.67 -2.55
CA ARG A 5 5.17 11.57 -1.40
C ARG A 5 6.18 11.12 -0.35
N GLU A 6 6.27 9.82 -0.05
CA GLU A 6 7.27 9.27 0.86
C GLU A 6 8.69 9.56 0.39
N ILE A 7 8.99 9.31 -0.89
CA ILE A 7 10.29 9.60 -1.51
C ILE A 7 10.63 11.09 -1.38
N SER A 8 9.67 11.97 -1.64
CA SER A 8 9.88 13.42 -1.58
C SER A 8 10.28 13.94 -0.18
N ARG A 9 9.90 13.22 0.87
CA ARG A 9 10.18 13.51 2.29
C ARG A 9 11.43 12.83 2.81
N ALA A 10 12.03 11.92 2.04
CA ALA A 10 13.25 11.23 2.44
C ALA A 10 14.43 12.22 2.57
N PRO A 11 15.38 11.98 3.49
CA PRO A 11 16.59 12.78 3.59
C PRO A 11 17.56 12.48 2.44
N GLU A 12 18.42 13.44 2.13
CA GLU A 12 19.53 13.20 1.21
C GLU A 12 20.59 12.26 1.83
N PRO A 13 21.28 11.45 1.01
CA PRO A 13 21.19 11.36 -0.46
C PRO A 13 20.09 10.41 -0.97
N ARG A 14 19.29 9.79 -0.09
CA ARG A 14 18.34 8.73 -0.46
C ARG A 14 17.24 9.26 -1.37
N LYS A 15 16.75 10.47 -1.12
CA LYS A 15 15.74 11.11 -1.98
C LYS A 15 16.21 11.20 -3.42
N SER A 16 17.37 11.82 -3.66
CA SER A 16 17.93 11.96 -5.01
C SER A 16 18.16 10.61 -5.69
N GLN A 17 18.60 9.59 -4.94
CA GLN A 17 18.78 8.23 -5.46
C GLN A 17 17.47 7.59 -5.90
N LEU A 18 16.42 7.68 -5.06
CA LEU A 18 15.10 7.13 -5.36
C LEU A 18 14.42 7.88 -6.51
N GLU A 19 14.56 9.21 -6.57
CA GLU A 19 14.09 9.99 -7.72
C GLU A 19 14.81 9.63 -9.02
N GLY A 20 16.11 9.31 -8.96
CA GLY A 20 16.86 8.76 -10.09
C GLY A 20 16.27 7.43 -10.57
N LEU A 21 16.02 6.51 -9.63
CA LEU A 21 15.44 5.21 -9.94
C LEU A 21 14.03 5.33 -10.56
N LEU A 22 13.19 6.25 -10.06
CA LEU A 22 11.87 6.50 -10.64
C LEU A 22 11.95 6.97 -12.09
N LYS A 23 12.95 7.81 -12.43
CA LYS A 23 13.16 8.26 -13.81
C LYS A 23 13.63 7.13 -14.72
N GLU A 24 14.49 6.25 -14.22
CA GLU A 24 15.01 5.11 -14.98
C GLU A 24 13.95 4.03 -15.21
N THR A 25 13.15 3.73 -14.19
CA THR A 25 12.15 2.65 -14.23
C THR A 25 10.80 3.10 -14.79
N SER A 26 10.49 4.41 -14.72
CA SER A 26 9.24 5.02 -15.20
C SER A 26 7.98 4.22 -14.82
N PRO A 27 7.75 3.98 -13.51
CA PRO A 27 6.65 3.13 -13.06
C PRO A 27 5.30 3.74 -13.40
N TYR A 28 4.31 2.88 -13.61
CA TYR A 28 2.93 3.32 -13.80
C TYR A 28 2.38 3.92 -12.51
N LEU A 29 1.80 5.12 -12.61
CA LEU A 29 1.15 5.78 -11.49
C LEU A 29 -0.31 5.34 -11.41
N LEU A 30 -0.64 4.62 -10.35
CA LEU A 30 -2.02 4.20 -10.06
C LEU A 30 -2.90 5.41 -9.73
N GLU A 31 -4.14 5.36 -10.20
CA GLU A 31 -5.12 6.40 -9.96
C GLU A 31 -5.57 6.37 -8.49
N MET A 32 -5.68 7.57 -7.91
CA MET A 32 -6.27 7.78 -6.60
C MET A 32 -7.62 8.45 -6.81
N GLY A 33 -8.69 7.79 -6.35
CA GLY A 33 -10.05 8.28 -6.45
C GLY A 33 -10.80 8.18 -5.13
N ILE A 34 -12.02 8.71 -5.13
CA ILE A 34 -12.92 8.71 -3.96
C ILE A 34 -13.12 7.29 -3.42
N GLU A 35 -13.26 6.30 -4.30
CA GLU A 35 -13.44 4.90 -3.93
C GLU A 35 -12.26 4.35 -3.08
N ALA A 36 -11.02 4.71 -3.43
CA ALA A 36 -9.85 4.32 -2.66
C ALA A 36 -9.81 5.04 -1.31
N GLU A 37 -10.24 6.30 -1.23
CA GLU A 37 -10.36 7.02 0.03
C GLU A 37 -11.42 6.37 0.94
N GLU A 38 -12.60 6.05 0.41
CA GLU A 38 -13.67 5.41 1.16
C GLU A 38 -13.28 4.03 1.68
N LEU A 39 -12.57 3.24 0.86
CA LEU A 39 -12.05 1.94 1.27
C LEU A 39 -10.97 2.08 2.36
N ALA A 40 -10.07 3.06 2.25
CA ALA A 40 -9.08 3.35 3.29
C ALA A 40 -9.74 3.74 4.62
N GLU A 41 -10.75 4.61 4.58
CA GLU A 41 -11.55 4.97 5.75
C GLU A 41 -12.25 3.76 6.36
N ARG A 42 -12.69 2.79 5.54
CA ARG A 42 -13.28 1.56 6.05
C ARG A 42 -12.26 0.75 6.85
N TYR A 43 -11.04 0.57 6.36
CA TYR A 43 -10.00 -0.16 7.09
C TYR A 43 -9.70 0.49 8.45
N ILE A 44 -9.73 1.82 8.52
CA ILE A 44 -9.49 2.55 9.76
C ILE A 44 -10.66 2.39 10.73
N LYS A 45 -11.91 2.54 10.26
CA LYS A 45 -13.12 2.37 11.07
C LYS A 45 -13.24 0.96 11.66
N GLU A 46 -12.82 -0.05 10.92
CA GLU A 46 -12.76 -1.45 11.38
C GLU A 46 -11.57 -1.72 12.33
N GLY A 47 -10.74 -0.71 12.63
CA GLY A 47 -9.60 -0.81 13.54
C GLY A 47 -8.46 -1.68 13.01
N ILE A 48 -8.39 -1.88 11.69
CA ILE A 48 -7.34 -2.68 11.05
C ILE A 48 -6.04 -1.88 11.03
N ILE A 49 -6.14 -0.63 10.60
CA ILE A 49 -5.03 0.32 10.55
C ILE A 49 -5.40 1.53 11.42
N PRO A 50 -4.55 1.92 12.40
CA PRO A 50 -4.78 3.12 13.18
C PRO A 50 -4.84 4.39 12.30
N GLU A 51 -5.72 5.33 12.62
CA GLU A 51 -5.89 6.63 11.90
C GLU A 51 -4.57 7.37 11.63
N ARG A 52 -3.63 7.34 12.58
CA ARG A 52 -2.32 7.98 12.42
C ARG A 52 -1.48 7.41 11.25
N TYR A 53 -1.83 6.23 10.75
CA TYR A 53 -1.22 5.57 9.60
C TYR A 53 -2.16 5.55 8.39
N ARG A 54 -2.98 6.59 8.22
CA ARG A 54 -3.91 6.72 7.08
C ARG A 54 -3.22 6.55 5.71
N GLY A 55 -1.95 6.96 5.58
CA GLY A 55 -1.16 6.73 4.36
C GLY A 55 -1.03 5.24 4.01
N ASP A 56 -0.78 4.38 5.00
CA ASP A 56 -0.71 2.93 4.81
C ASP A 56 -2.07 2.35 4.38
N ALA A 57 -3.17 2.81 4.99
CA ALA A 57 -4.52 2.40 4.61
C ALA A 57 -4.86 2.81 3.17
N LEU A 58 -4.49 4.03 2.78
CA LEU A 58 -4.71 4.54 1.43
C LEU A 58 -3.85 3.80 0.40
N HIS A 59 -2.60 3.47 0.72
CA HIS A 59 -1.73 2.70 -0.15
C HIS A 59 -2.34 1.32 -0.46
N ILE A 60 -2.85 0.62 0.57
CA ILE A 60 -3.53 -0.66 0.38
C ILE A 60 -4.79 -0.50 -0.47
N ALA A 61 -5.64 0.49 -0.13
CA ALA A 61 -6.88 0.71 -0.86
C ALA A 61 -6.65 1.02 -2.35
N ILE A 62 -5.67 1.87 -2.68
CA ILE A 62 -5.32 2.19 -4.07
C ILE A 62 -4.94 0.91 -4.82
N ALA A 63 -4.11 0.05 -4.23
CA ALA A 63 -3.68 -1.18 -4.88
C ALA A 63 -4.87 -2.13 -5.12
N VAL A 64 -5.79 -2.24 -4.15
CA VAL A 64 -7.03 -3.04 -4.29
C VAL A 64 -7.94 -2.50 -5.38
N ILE A 65 -8.23 -1.19 -5.39
CA ILE A 65 -9.13 -0.56 -6.37
C ILE A 65 -8.55 -0.66 -7.79
N ASN A 66 -7.23 -0.56 -7.93
CA ASN A 66 -6.57 -0.71 -9.22
C ASN A 66 -6.31 -2.19 -9.61
N GLY A 67 -6.78 -3.16 -8.83
CA GLY A 67 -6.68 -4.59 -9.17
C GLY A 67 -5.25 -5.14 -9.17
N MET A 68 -4.39 -4.63 -8.28
CA MET A 68 -3.03 -5.16 -8.11
C MET A 68 -3.06 -6.50 -7.37
N ASP A 69 -2.24 -7.45 -7.83
CA ASP A 69 -2.16 -8.78 -7.23
C ASP A 69 -1.49 -8.76 -5.85
N ALA A 70 -0.47 -7.90 -5.68
CA ALA A 70 0.35 -7.87 -4.48
C ALA A 70 0.90 -6.47 -4.13
N ILE A 71 1.08 -6.23 -2.83
CA ILE A 71 1.90 -5.16 -2.28
C ILE A 71 3.14 -5.77 -1.69
N VAL A 72 4.30 -5.33 -2.17
CA VAL A 72 5.59 -5.73 -1.64
C VAL A 72 6.11 -4.62 -0.73
N SER A 73 6.33 -4.91 0.55
CA SER A 73 6.69 -3.89 1.55
C SER A 73 7.65 -4.38 2.62
N TRP A 74 8.53 -3.50 3.07
CA TRP A 74 9.34 -3.69 4.28
C TRP A 74 8.63 -3.21 5.56
N ASN A 75 7.40 -2.68 5.46
CA ASN A 75 6.66 -2.14 6.61
C ASN A 75 5.98 -3.26 7.42
N PHE A 76 6.79 -4.02 8.16
CA PHE A 76 6.33 -5.06 9.10
C PHE A 76 5.60 -4.51 10.32
N GLN A 77 5.69 -3.21 10.58
CA GLN A 77 5.03 -2.59 11.73
C GLN A 77 3.54 -2.36 11.46
N HIS A 78 3.17 -2.02 10.23
CA HIS A 78 1.83 -1.52 9.93
C HIS A 78 1.11 -2.30 8.82
N ILE A 79 1.83 -2.79 7.80
CA ILE A 79 1.20 -3.37 6.59
C ILE A 79 1.37 -4.90 6.53
N VAL A 80 2.58 -5.43 6.68
CA VAL A 80 2.89 -6.85 6.37
C VAL A 80 2.36 -7.86 7.42
N LYS A 81 1.86 -7.39 8.57
CA LYS A 81 1.38 -8.26 9.65
C LYS A 81 0.24 -9.17 9.16
N LEU A 82 0.27 -10.45 9.55
CA LEU A 82 -0.78 -11.42 9.25
C LEU A 82 -2.19 -10.90 9.61
N LYS A 83 -2.31 -10.22 10.76
CA LYS A 83 -3.58 -9.59 11.16
C LYS A 83 -4.07 -8.59 10.11
N THR A 84 -3.19 -7.71 9.63
CA THR A 84 -3.55 -6.71 8.60
C THR A 84 -3.98 -7.42 7.33
N ARG A 85 -3.18 -8.37 6.82
CA ARG A 85 -3.48 -9.19 5.64
C ARG A 85 -4.87 -9.83 5.70
N VAL A 86 -5.13 -10.57 6.76
CA VAL A 86 -6.40 -11.31 6.94
C VAL A 86 -7.58 -10.37 7.06
N MET A 87 -7.45 -9.29 7.83
CA MET A 87 -8.55 -8.36 8.08
C MET A 87 -8.86 -7.49 6.87
N VAL A 88 -7.83 -6.99 6.15
CA VAL A 88 -7.99 -6.25 4.90
C VAL A 88 -8.75 -7.09 3.88
N ASN A 89 -8.30 -8.32 3.61
CA ASN A 89 -8.98 -9.19 2.67
C ASN A 89 -10.37 -9.62 3.16
N GLY A 90 -10.59 -9.68 4.48
CA GLY A 90 -11.92 -9.82 5.07
C GLY A 90 -12.86 -8.68 4.66
N VAL A 91 -12.43 -7.43 4.83
CA VAL A 91 -13.20 -6.24 4.40
C VAL A 91 -13.39 -6.22 2.89
N ASN A 92 -12.35 -6.52 2.12
CA ASN A 92 -12.42 -6.54 0.66
C ASN A 92 -13.50 -7.52 0.18
N ARG A 93 -13.47 -8.76 0.67
CA ARG A 93 -14.49 -9.78 0.35
C ARG A 93 -15.90 -9.33 0.73
N LEU A 94 -16.08 -8.74 1.90
CA LEU A 94 -17.39 -8.27 2.36
C LEU A 94 -17.98 -7.18 1.46
N LEU A 95 -17.12 -6.36 0.84
CA LEU A 95 -17.50 -5.27 -0.05
C LEU A 95 -17.47 -5.66 -1.54
N GLY A 96 -17.07 -6.90 -1.87
CA GLY A 96 -16.98 -7.38 -3.25
C GLY A 96 -15.71 -6.97 -4.00
N TYR A 97 -14.69 -6.46 -3.30
CA TYR A 97 -13.38 -6.16 -3.88
C TYR A 97 -12.50 -7.41 -3.99
N HIS A 98 -11.54 -7.37 -4.91
CA HIS A 98 -10.51 -8.39 -5.03
C HIS A 98 -9.64 -8.44 -3.76
N GLU A 99 -9.14 -9.64 -3.47
CA GLU A 99 -8.13 -9.81 -2.43
C GLU A 99 -6.78 -9.31 -2.93
N ILE A 100 -5.95 -8.86 -1.99
CA ILE A 100 -4.60 -8.41 -2.28
C ILE A 100 -3.61 -9.20 -1.42
N GLU A 101 -2.54 -9.67 -2.04
CA GLU A 101 -1.43 -10.26 -1.31
C GLU A 101 -0.56 -9.14 -0.71
N ILE A 102 -0.06 -9.32 0.51
CA ILE A 102 0.85 -8.36 1.13
C ILE A 102 2.03 -9.15 1.68
N CYS A 103 3.18 -8.96 1.06
CA CYS A 103 4.37 -9.73 1.31
C CYS A 103 5.60 -8.84 1.48
N SER A 104 6.62 -9.39 2.11
CA SER A 104 7.96 -8.82 2.13
C SER A 104 8.71 -9.10 0.83
N PRO A 105 9.71 -8.29 0.46
CA PRO A 105 10.56 -8.60 -0.69
C PRO A 105 11.24 -9.97 -0.62
N GLU A 106 11.57 -10.44 0.59
CA GLU A 106 12.14 -11.78 0.80
C GLU A 106 11.17 -12.88 0.36
N GLU A 107 9.88 -12.76 0.72
CA GLU A 107 8.83 -13.70 0.28
C GLU A 107 8.64 -13.70 -1.25
N VAL A 108 8.98 -12.62 -1.96
CA VAL A 108 8.80 -12.51 -3.42
C VAL A 108 9.98 -13.07 -4.20
N ILE A 109 11.21 -12.90 -3.72
CA ILE A 109 12.41 -13.35 -4.44
C ILE A 109 12.56 -14.89 -4.40
N GLU A 110 11.92 -15.54 -3.43
CA GLU A 110 11.91 -17.01 -3.29
C GLU A 110 10.71 -17.70 -3.97
N LEU A 111 9.80 -16.94 -4.61
CA LEU A 111 8.69 -17.46 -5.44
C LEU A 111 9.17 -17.83 -6.86
#